data_AF-A0AA37L3Y9-F1
#
_entry.id   AF-A0AA37L3Y9-F1
#
_cell.length_a   1.000
_cell.length_b   1.000
_cell.length_c   1.000
_cell.angle_alpha   90.00
_cell.angle_beta   90.00
_cell.angle_gamma   90.00
#
_symmetry.space_group_name_H-M   'P 1'
#
loop_
_entity.id
_entity.type
_entity.pdbx_description
1 polymer ?
#
loop_
_entity_poly.entity_id
_entity_poly.type
_entity_poly.pdbx_seq_one_letter_code
_entity_poly.pdbx_strand_id
1 'polypeptide(L)'
;MTAVDDERAAVMKGRVDERAECSTMQVERVVNSVEWARESLKDETCQERADTKAFTGKGTRQELRQLIAEIDRLEQAMRELASVVRQVPGASIYLMLHHKRSNGYTFLRWRELGAGKRHLSWTDVQALLQSREASVRAWYGQASEQALSLNAQHLTARKRIRALRYILTRAQQPVYARRIPG
;
A
#
# COMPACT_ATOMS: atom_id res chain seq x y z
N MET A 1 8.73 -39.67 -6.53
CA MET A 1 9.71 -38.66 -6.07
C MET A 1 9.89 -37.69 -7.21
N THR A 2 9.54 -36.41 -7.19
CA THR A 2 9.31 -35.42 -6.13
C THR A 2 8.65 -34.21 -6.82
N ALA A 3 7.55 -33.68 -6.28
CA ALA A 3 6.99 -32.39 -6.68
C ALA A 3 6.36 -31.73 -5.45
N VAL A 4 7.20 -31.53 -4.45
CA VAL A 4 6.96 -30.68 -3.29
C VAL A 4 8.28 -29.93 -3.19
N ASP A 5 8.32 -28.65 -3.60
CA ASP A 5 9.33 -27.64 -3.20
C ASP A 5 9.28 -26.41 -4.14
N ASP A 6 8.10 -25.78 -4.29
CA ASP A 6 7.98 -24.51 -5.04
C ASP A 6 7.19 -23.43 -4.29
N GLU A 7 7.21 -23.47 -2.95
CA GLU A 7 6.34 -22.59 -2.16
C GLU A 7 7.05 -21.96 -0.95
N ARG A 8 8.17 -21.27 -1.17
CA ARG A 8 8.75 -20.35 -0.15
C ARG A 8 9.82 -19.35 -0.62
N ALA A 9 9.87 -18.99 -1.91
CA ALA A 9 10.63 -17.81 -2.32
C ALA A 9 9.93 -16.56 -1.76
N ALA A 10 10.60 -15.79 -0.90
CA ALA A 10 10.06 -14.59 -0.27
C ALA A 10 9.67 -13.55 -1.33
N VAL A 11 8.41 -13.63 -1.79
CA VAL A 11 7.84 -12.67 -2.73
C VAL A 11 7.79 -11.33 -2.01
N MET A 12 8.41 -10.30 -2.58
CA MET A 12 8.43 -8.90 -2.08
C MET A 12 7.03 -8.23 -2.01
N LYS A 13 5.98 -9.02 -2.24
CA LYS A 13 4.60 -8.69 -1.90
C LYS A 13 4.54 -8.76 -0.38
N GLY A 14 4.31 -7.62 0.29
CA GLY A 14 4.04 -7.61 1.73
C GLY A 14 3.09 -8.75 2.07
N ARG A 15 3.52 -9.64 2.98
CA ARG A 15 2.86 -10.90 3.32
C ARG A 15 1.39 -10.62 3.61
N VAL A 16 0.52 -11.00 2.68
CA VAL A 16 -0.92 -11.03 2.91
C VAL A 16 -1.19 -12.42 3.46
N ASP A 17 -1.14 -12.57 4.78
CA ASP A 17 -1.77 -13.73 5.39
C ASP A 17 -3.28 -13.56 5.16
N GLU A 18 -3.78 -14.18 4.10
CA GLU A 18 -5.21 -14.42 3.90
C GLU A 18 -5.63 -15.44 4.97
N ARG A 19 -5.77 -14.98 6.21
CA ARG A 19 -6.45 -15.77 7.24
C ARG A 19 -7.90 -15.91 6.80
N ALA A 20 -8.26 -17.13 6.45
CA ALA A 20 -9.63 -17.57 6.26
C ALA A 20 -10.42 -17.31 7.55
N GLU A 21 -11.15 -16.21 7.59
CA GLU A 21 -12.25 -16.02 8.53
C GLU A 21 -13.54 -15.94 7.70
N CYS A 22 -14.28 -17.04 7.78
CA CYS A 22 -15.67 -17.12 7.40
C CYS A 22 -16.44 -16.13 8.30
N SER A 23 -16.81 -14.98 7.75
CA SER A 23 -17.89 -14.16 8.28
C SER A 23 -18.51 -13.38 7.13
N THR A 24 -19.72 -13.79 6.79
CA THR A 24 -20.65 -13.17 5.84
C THR A 24 -20.97 -11.74 6.28
N MET A 25 -20.19 -10.76 5.83
CA MET A 25 -20.60 -9.36 5.82
C MET A 25 -20.20 -8.72 4.50
N GLN A 26 -21.23 -8.48 3.69
CA GLN A 26 -21.34 -7.54 2.59
C GLN A 26 -20.12 -7.45 1.66
N VAL A 27 -20.31 -7.95 0.44
CA VAL A 27 -19.50 -7.62 -0.73
C VAL A 27 -19.63 -6.12 -1.00
N GLU A 28 -18.95 -5.30 -0.19
CA GLU A 28 -18.69 -3.91 -0.54
C GLU A 28 -17.92 -3.97 -1.85
N ARG A 29 -18.55 -3.45 -2.91
CA ARG A 29 -17.91 -3.04 -4.16
C ARG A 29 -16.51 -2.55 -3.78
N VAL A 30 -15.44 -3.15 -4.32
CA VAL A 30 -14.06 -2.85 -3.93
C VAL A 30 -13.75 -1.42 -4.35
N VAL A 31 -14.15 -0.44 -3.55
CA VAL A 31 -13.92 0.98 -3.77
C VAL A 31 -12.53 1.27 -3.19
N ASN A 32 -11.64 1.81 -4.01
CA ASN A 32 -10.32 2.27 -3.60
C ASN A 32 -10.48 3.21 -2.39
N SER A 33 -10.07 2.75 -1.20
CA SER A 33 -10.29 3.49 0.06
C SER A 33 -9.64 4.87 0.06
N VAL A 34 -8.57 5.06 -0.72
CA VAL A 34 -7.90 6.37 -0.86
C VAL A 34 -8.71 7.31 -1.74
N GLU A 35 -9.30 6.82 -2.84
CA GLU A 35 -10.19 7.64 -3.67
C GLU A 35 -11.44 8.06 -2.90
N TRP A 36 -12.07 7.11 -2.19
CA TRP A 36 -13.16 7.44 -1.27
C TRP A 36 -12.75 8.53 -0.27
N ALA A 37 -11.55 8.41 0.32
CA ALA A 37 -11.06 9.37 1.30
C ALA A 37 -10.83 10.76 0.69
N ARG A 38 -10.30 10.84 -0.54
CA ARG A 38 -10.13 12.11 -1.26
C ARG A 38 -11.47 12.74 -1.59
N GLU A 39 -12.43 11.96 -2.05
CA GLU A 39 -13.77 12.45 -2.39
C GLU A 39 -14.50 12.98 -1.14
N SER A 40 -14.45 12.21 -0.05
CA SER A 40 -15.03 12.60 1.25
C SER A 40 -14.46 13.90 1.83
N LEU A 41 -13.29 14.35 1.33
CA LEU A 41 -12.65 15.60 1.74
C LEU A 41 -12.82 16.73 0.74
N LYS A 42 -13.20 16.46 -0.51
CA LYS A 42 -13.46 17.49 -1.54
C LYS A 42 -14.79 18.21 -1.31
N ASP A 43 -15.77 17.51 -0.77
CA ASP A 43 -17.10 18.05 -0.50
C ASP A 43 -17.12 19.12 0.62
N GLU A 44 -15.98 19.33 1.32
CA GLU A 44 -15.85 20.32 2.40
C GLU A 44 -14.79 21.39 2.03
N THR A 45 -15.26 22.59 1.71
CA THR A 45 -14.42 23.77 1.42
C THR A 45 -13.40 24.04 2.53
N CYS A 46 -12.17 24.39 2.15
CA CYS A 46 -10.97 24.59 2.99
C CYS A 46 -11.05 25.66 4.11
N GLN A 47 -12.25 26.11 4.50
CA GLN A 47 -12.45 27.03 5.62
C GLN A 47 -13.60 26.55 6.51
N GLU A 48 -13.33 25.57 7.37
CA GLU A 48 -14.18 25.37 8.54
C GLU A 48 -13.49 25.97 9.77
N ARG A 49 -14.11 27.05 10.29
CA ARG A 49 -13.74 27.72 11.53
C ARG A 49 -13.42 26.68 12.61
N ALA A 50 -12.28 26.90 13.27
CA ALA A 50 -11.89 26.17 14.47
C ALA A 50 -13.03 26.28 15.49
N ASP A 51 -13.83 25.22 15.60
CA ASP A 51 -14.95 25.17 16.52
C ASP A 51 -14.90 23.89 17.37
N THR A 52 -15.21 24.07 18.63
CA THR A 52 -14.56 23.41 19.77
C THR A 52 -15.47 22.28 20.28
N LYS A 53 -15.60 21.18 19.53
CA LYS A 53 -16.27 19.96 20.05
C LYS A 53 -15.40 18.72 19.86
N ALA A 54 -14.91 18.23 21.00
CA ALA A 54 -13.78 17.31 21.12
C ALA A 54 -14.10 15.82 20.99
N PHE A 55 -15.32 15.39 20.63
CA PHE A 55 -15.65 13.97 20.64
C PHE A 55 -16.25 13.49 19.32
N THR A 56 -15.50 12.59 18.67
CA THR A 56 -15.87 11.61 17.62
C THR A 56 -15.79 11.96 16.12
N GLY A 57 -15.73 13.23 15.70
CA GLY A 57 -15.75 13.57 14.26
C GLY A 57 -14.48 14.21 13.67
N LYS A 58 -13.95 15.25 14.32
CA LYS A 58 -12.90 16.12 13.73
C LYS A 58 -11.51 15.47 13.69
N GLY A 59 -11.14 14.69 14.72
CA GLY A 59 -9.85 13.99 14.78
C GLY A 59 -9.70 12.94 13.67
N THR A 60 -10.75 12.15 13.44
CA THR A 60 -10.80 11.10 12.41
C THR A 60 -10.64 11.68 10.99
N ARG A 61 -11.17 12.88 10.72
CA ARG A 61 -11.04 13.56 9.42
C ARG A 61 -9.67 14.20 9.23
N GLN A 62 -9.10 14.80 10.27
CA GLN A 62 -7.72 15.30 10.23
C GLN A 62 -6.73 14.16 10.00
N GLU A 63 -6.92 13.03 10.68
CA GLU A 63 -6.14 11.82 10.48
C GLU A 63 -6.26 11.31 9.03
N LEU A 64 -7.47 11.35 8.45
CA LEU A 64 -7.68 11.00 7.05
C LEU A 64 -6.87 11.88 6.08
N ARG A 65 -6.85 13.21 6.29
CA ARG A 65 -6.02 14.14 5.50
C ARG A 65 -4.53 13.81 5.64
N GLN A 66 -4.06 13.54 6.85
CA GLN A 66 -2.66 13.18 7.11
C GLN A 66 -2.28 11.87 6.43
N LEU A 67 -3.14 10.84 6.48
CA LEU A 67 -2.91 9.55 5.84
C LEU A 67 -2.88 9.66 4.30
N ILE A 68 -3.71 10.52 3.70
CA ILE A 68 -3.64 10.77 2.26
C ILE A 68 -2.32 11.45 1.89
N ALA A 69 -1.92 12.48 2.63
CA ALA A 69 -0.64 13.13 2.42
C ALA A 69 0.56 12.18 2.66
N GLU A 70 0.42 11.24 3.60
CA GLU A 70 1.39 10.15 3.81
C GLU A 70 1.46 9.22 2.60
N ILE A 71 0.32 8.77 2.06
CA ILE A 71 0.29 7.96 0.82
C ILE A 71 0.96 8.70 -0.34
N ASP A 72 0.66 10.00 -0.53
CA ASP A 72 1.27 10.80 -1.60
C ASP A 72 2.79 10.89 -1.46
N ARG A 73 3.29 11.14 -0.24
CA ARG A 73 4.72 11.14 0.06
C ARG A 73 5.37 9.78 -0.17
N LEU A 74 4.71 8.69 0.25
CA LEU A 74 5.22 7.33 0.06
C LEU A 74 5.29 6.96 -1.42
N GLU A 75 4.27 7.29 -2.21
CA GLU A 75 4.27 7.04 -3.64
C GLU A 75 5.34 7.86 -4.36
N GLN A 76 5.58 9.09 -3.93
CA GLN A 76 6.67 9.91 -4.45
C GLN A 76 8.04 9.29 -4.14
N ALA A 77 8.28 8.88 -2.88
CA ALA A 77 9.51 8.18 -2.50
C ALA A 77 9.71 6.87 -3.28
N MET A 78 8.63 6.12 -3.56
CA MET A 78 8.70 4.94 -4.41
C MET A 78 9.11 5.27 -5.84
N ARG A 79 8.57 6.34 -6.44
CA ARG A 79 8.96 6.81 -7.78
C ARG A 79 10.43 7.22 -7.83
N GLU A 80 10.89 7.93 -6.81
CA GLU A 80 12.29 8.36 -6.68
C GLU A 80 13.23 7.16 -6.59
N LEU A 81 12.94 6.19 -5.71
CA LEU A 81 13.73 4.97 -5.59
C LEU A 81 13.77 4.18 -6.92
N ALA A 82 12.62 4.03 -7.58
CA ALA A 82 12.55 3.38 -8.89
C ALA A 82 13.38 4.12 -9.97
N SER A 83 13.36 5.45 -9.95
CA SER A 83 14.15 6.29 -10.86
C SER A 83 15.65 6.11 -10.63
N VAL A 84 16.09 6.20 -9.37
CA VAL A 84 17.50 6.04 -8.99
C VAL A 84 18.04 4.68 -9.41
N VAL A 85 17.29 3.60 -9.15
CA VAL A 85 17.68 2.24 -9.57
C VAL A 85 17.78 2.10 -11.08
N ARG A 86 16.91 2.78 -11.84
CA ARG A 86 16.93 2.72 -13.30
C ARG A 86 18.10 3.48 -13.93
N GLN A 87 18.68 4.44 -13.22
CA GLN A 87 19.82 5.23 -13.72
C GLN A 87 21.16 4.50 -13.62
N VAL A 88 21.22 3.35 -12.92
CA VAL A 88 22.45 2.55 -12.79
C VAL A 88 22.85 1.98 -14.16
N PRO A 89 23.98 2.40 -14.75
CA PRO A 89 24.38 1.96 -16.08
C PRO A 89 24.67 0.46 -16.12
N GLY A 90 24.25 -0.20 -17.20
CA GLY A 90 24.50 -1.63 -17.41
C GLY A 90 23.74 -2.56 -16.44
N ALA A 91 22.72 -2.07 -15.76
CA ALA A 91 21.82 -2.87 -14.96
C ALA A 91 20.86 -3.68 -15.86
N SER A 92 20.84 -5.00 -15.68
CA SER A 92 19.87 -5.91 -16.32
C SER A 92 18.56 -6.01 -15.54
N ILE A 93 18.43 -5.26 -14.45
CA ILE A 93 17.30 -5.29 -13.52
C ILE A 93 16.93 -3.88 -13.08
N TYR A 94 15.68 -3.67 -12.69
CA TYR A 94 15.21 -2.40 -12.16
C TYR A 94 14.01 -2.59 -11.22
N LEU A 95 13.74 -1.59 -10.38
CA LEU A 95 12.50 -1.51 -9.61
C LEU A 95 11.40 -0.89 -10.46
N MET A 96 10.28 -1.59 -10.59
CA MET A 96 9.06 -1.05 -11.19
C MET A 96 8.04 -0.70 -10.11
N LEU A 97 7.43 0.47 -10.25
CA LEU A 97 6.22 0.84 -9.53
C LEU A 97 4.99 0.19 -10.18
N HIS A 98 4.36 -0.74 -9.48
CA HIS A 98 3.12 -1.38 -9.89
C HIS A 98 1.91 -0.67 -9.28
N HIS A 99 0.84 -0.55 -10.06
CA HIS A 99 -0.46 -0.05 -9.62
C HIS A 99 -1.52 -1.12 -9.80
N LYS A 100 -2.11 -1.60 -8.70
CA LYS A 100 -3.20 -2.58 -8.71
C LYS A 100 -4.52 -1.85 -8.92
N ARG A 101 -5.05 -1.89 -10.16
CA ARG A 101 -6.30 -1.23 -10.54
C ARG A 101 -7.50 -1.57 -9.64
N SER A 102 -7.59 -2.82 -9.16
CA SER A 102 -8.76 -3.26 -8.40
C SER A 102 -8.93 -2.55 -7.06
N ASN A 103 -7.85 -2.04 -6.46
CA ASN A 103 -7.91 -1.45 -5.12
C ASN A 103 -7.01 -0.22 -4.96
N GLY A 104 -6.35 0.25 -6.01
CA GLY A 104 -5.43 1.38 -6.00
C GLY A 104 -4.15 1.17 -5.19
N TYR A 105 -3.78 -0.08 -4.88
CA TYR A 105 -2.54 -0.36 -4.15
C TYR A 105 -1.33 -0.17 -5.06
N THR A 106 -0.34 0.59 -4.57
CA THR A 106 0.89 0.91 -5.26
C THR A 106 2.06 0.24 -4.54
N PHE A 107 2.94 -0.45 -5.27
CA PHE A 107 4.09 -1.13 -4.67
C PHE A 107 5.26 -1.29 -5.65
N LEU A 108 6.46 -1.37 -5.11
CA LEU A 108 7.69 -1.62 -5.84
C LEU A 108 7.95 -3.12 -6.01
N ARG A 109 8.43 -3.50 -7.20
CA ARG A 109 8.85 -4.88 -7.49
C ARG A 109 10.02 -4.92 -8.46
N TRP A 110 10.96 -5.83 -8.21
CA TRP A 110 12.09 -6.08 -9.11
C TRP A 110 11.63 -6.70 -10.43
N ARG A 111 12.19 -6.21 -11.53
CA ARG A 111 11.96 -6.70 -12.88
C ARG A 111 13.25 -6.80 -13.66
N GLU A 112 13.28 -7.76 -14.57
CA GLU A 112 14.32 -7.88 -15.58
C GLU A 112 14.12 -6.84 -16.69
N LEU A 113 15.22 -6.25 -17.14
CA LEU A 113 15.31 -5.36 -18.29
C LEU A 113 15.52 -6.22 -19.55
N GLY A 114 14.57 -6.18 -20.49
CA GLY A 114 14.65 -6.96 -21.74
C GLY A 114 13.29 -7.53 -22.18
N ALA A 115 13.30 -8.45 -23.13
CA ALA A 115 12.09 -9.06 -23.72
C ALA A 115 11.30 -9.93 -22.72
N GLY A 116 12.00 -10.60 -21.80
CA GLY A 116 11.39 -11.49 -20.80
C GLY A 116 10.51 -10.76 -19.79
N LYS A 117 10.84 -9.50 -19.44
CA LYS A 117 10.03 -8.61 -18.57
C LYS A 117 9.56 -9.27 -17.27
N ARG A 118 10.27 -10.30 -16.81
CA ARG A 118 9.89 -11.18 -15.70
C ARG A 118 9.96 -10.44 -14.37
N HIS A 119 9.10 -10.83 -13.42
CA HIS A 119 9.20 -10.40 -12.04
C HIS A 119 10.30 -11.20 -11.33
N LEU A 120 11.17 -10.52 -10.61
CA LEU A 120 12.27 -11.15 -9.88
C LEU A 120 11.96 -11.15 -8.38
N SER A 121 12.28 -12.26 -7.73
CA SER A 121 12.42 -12.29 -6.27
C SER A 121 13.74 -11.60 -5.87
N TRP A 122 13.89 -11.29 -4.58
CA TRP A 122 15.17 -10.78 -4.10
C TRP A 122 16.30 -11.81 -4.28
N THR A 123 16.00 -13.10 -4.08
CA THR A 123 16.96 -14.19 -4.33
C THR A 123 17.43 -14.23 -5.79
N ASP A 124 16.52 -14.04 -6.76
CA ASP A 124 16.89 -13.95 -8.18
C ASP A 124 17.79 -12.75 -8.46
N VAL A 125 17.49 -11.60 -7.86
CA VAL A 125 18.32 -10.40 -7.98
C VAL A 125 19.70 -10.64 -7.38
N GLN A 126 19.79 -11.27 -6.21
CA GLN A 126 21.07 -11.61 -5.59
C GLN A 126 21.90 -12.53 -6.50
N ALA A 127 21.27 -13.53 -7.12
CA ALA A 127 21.94 -14.41 -8.08
C ALA A 127 22.51 -13.63 -9.29
N LEU A 128 21.72 -12.70 -9.85
CA LEU A 128 22.15 -11.86 -10.97
C LEU A 128 23.30 -10.89 -10.61
N LEU A 129 23.43 -10.55 -9.34
CA LEU A 129 24.45 -9.62 -8.86
C LEU A 129 25.71 -10.32 -8.33
N GLN A 130 25.78 -11.66 -8.33
CA GLN A 130 26.91 -12.41 -7.74
C GLN A 130 28.27 -12.02 -8.32
N SER A 131 28.35 -11.76 -9.63
CA SER A 131 29.57 -11.35 -10.33
C SER A 131 29.91 -9.87 -10.17
N ARG A 132 29.04 -9.07 -9.52
CA ARG A 132 29.26 -7.64 -9.29
C ARG A 132 30.09 -7.41 -8.03
N GLU A 133 30.72 -6.25 -8.00
CA GLU A 133 31.47 -5.78 -6.84
C GLU A 133 30.61 -5.80 -5.56
N ALA A 134 31.26 -6.03 -4.41
CA ALA A 134 30.58 -6.09 -3.12
C ALA A 134 29.81 -4.79 -2.79
N SER A 135 30.37 -3.63 -3.16
CA SER A 135 29.74 -2.32 -3.00
C SER A 135 28.42 -2.22 -3.77
N VAL A 136 28.39 -2.66 -5.04
CA VAL A 136 27.19 -2.71 -5.87
C VAL A 136 26.15 -3.66 -5.28
N ARG A 137 26.56 -4.86 -4.84
CA ARG A 137 25.65 -5.82 -4.19
C ARG A 137 25.02 -5.24 -2.92
N ALA A 138 25.82 -4.59 -2.07
CA ALA A 138 25.34 -3.95 -0.85
C ALA A 138 24.34 -2.82 -1.17
N TRP A 139 24.63 -2.01 -2.19
CA TRP A 139 23.73 -0.94 -2.63
C TRP A 139 22.37 -1.47 -3.10
N TYR A 140 22.34 -2.53 -3.92
CA TYR A 140 21.08 -3.18 -4.32
C TYR A 140 20.34 -3.82 -3.14
N GLY A 141 21.09 -4.30 -2.13
CA GLY A 141 20.53 -4.79 -0.86
C GLY A 141 19.78 -3.68 -0.13
N GLN A 142 20.41 -2.53 0.07
CA GLN A 142 19.81 -1.36 0.68
C GLN A 142 18.57 -0.88 -0.10
N ALA A 143 18.64 -0.84 -1.44
CA ALA A 143 17.51 -0.48 -2.28
C ALA A 143 16.32 -1.45 -2.09
N SER A 144 16.59 -2.73 -1.91
CA SER A 144 15.55 -3.75 -1.66
C SER A 144 14.89 -3.61 -0.30
N GLU A 145 15.68 -3.35 0.74
CA GLU A 145 15.17 -3.07 2.09
C GLU A 145 14.31 -1.81 2.10
N GLN A 146 14.76 -0.75 1.44
CA GLN A 146 13.97 0.48 1.27
C GLN A 146 12.66 0.21 0.52
N ALA A 147 12.70 -0.56 -0.57
CA ALA A 147 11.50 -0.91 -1.32
C ALA A 147 10.48 -1.70 -0.46
N LEU A 148 10.95 -2.67 0.34
CA LEU A 148 10.10 -3.41 1.28
C LEU A 148 9.48 -2.51 2.33
N SER A 149 10.29 -1.62 2.91
CA SER A 149 9.83 -0.66 3.92
C SER A 149 8.75 0.26 3.36
N LEU A 150 8.97 0.84 2.18
CA LEU A 150 7.99 1.69 1.50
C LEU A 150 6.69 0.92 1.19
N ASN A 151 6.81 -0.30 0.67
CA ASN A 151 5.64 -1.15 0.37
C ASN A 151 4.81 -1.46 1.63
N ALA A 152 5.47 -1.73 2.75
CA ALA A 152 4.83 -2.03 4.02
C ALA A 152 4.17 -0.79 4.64
N GLN A 153 4.84 0.36 4.59
CA GLN A 153 4.29 1.64 5.06
C GLN A 153 3.04 2.03 4.25
N HIS A 154 3.10 1.92 2.92
CA HIS A 154 1.95 2.20 2.05
C HIS A 154 0.76 1.29 2.38
N LEU A 155 1.00 -0.02 2.51
CA LEU A 155 -0.04 -0.98 2.89
C LEU A 155 -0.65 -0.65 4.26
N THR A 156 0.18 -0.24 5.23
CA THR A 156 -0.26 0.13 6.58
C THR A 156 -1.13 1.37 6.58
N ALA A 157 -0.70 2.44 5.90
CA ALA A 157 -1.49 3.66 5.74
C ALA A 157 -2.85 3.37 5.07
N ARG A 158 -2.89 2.52 4.04
CA ARG A 158 -4.15 2.10 3.41
C ARG A 158 -5.07 1.32 4.35
N LYS A 159 -4.52 0.42 5.18
CA LYS A 159 -5.30 -0.32 6.19
C LYS A 159 -5.92 0.66 7.20
N ARG A 160 -5.17 1.68 7.64
CA ARG A 160 -5.69 2.74 8.51
C ARG A 160 -6.82 3.52 7.85
N ILE A 161 -6.66 3.96 6.61
CA ILE A 161 -7.72 4.65 5.85
C ILE A 161 -8.99 3.78 5.76
N ARG A 162 -8.84 2.47 5.52
CA ARG A 162 -9.98 1.54 5.50
C ARG A 162 -10.67 1.45 6.86
N ALA A 163 -9.92 1.41 7.96
CA ALA A 163 -10.49 1.38 9.30
C ALA A 163 -11.26 2.68 9.62
N LEU A 164 -10.70 3.85 9.29
CA LEU A 164 -11.37 5.14 9.47
C LEU A 164 -12.65 5.24 8.64
N ARG A 165 -12.64 4.72 7.41
CA ARG A 165 -13.85 4.63 6.57
C ARG A 165 -14.97 3.86 7.27
N TYR A 166 -14.64 2.71 7.85
CA TYR A 166 -15.63 1.90 8.57
C TYR A 166 -16.22 2.66 9.78
N ILE A 167 -15.37 3.35 10.54
CA ILE A 167 -15.79 4.17 11.69
C ILE A 167 -16.73 5.30 11.25
N LEU A 168 -16.35 6.06 10.21
CA LEU A 168 -17.13 7.19 9.70
C LEU A 168 -18.47 6.75 9.10
N THR A 169 -18.47 5.65 8.35
CA THR A 169 -19.70 5.10 7.74
C THR A 169 -20.67 4.61 8.83
N ARG A 170 -20.16 3.93 9.86
CA ARG A 170 -20.98 3.45 10.99
C ARG A 170 -21.53 4.60 11.84
N ALA A 171 -20.76 5.67 12.04
CA ALA A 171 -21.21 6.84 12.78
C ALA A 171 -22.34 7.62 12.07
N GLN A 172 -22.44 7.50 10.74
CA GLN A 172 -23.49 8.15 9.95
C GLN A 172 -24.82 7.38 9.90
N GLN A 173 -24.89 6.13 10.38
CA GLN A 173 -26.15 5.40 10.42
C GLN A 173 -27.00 5.86 11.62
N PRO A 174 -28.16 6.50 11.41
CA PRO A 174 -29.04 6.85 12.52
C PRO A 174 -29.53 5.57 13.19
N VAL A 175 -29.21 5.40 14.47
CA VAL A 175 -29.80 4.36 15.31
C VAL A 175 -31.26 4.75 15.52
N TYR A 176 -32.16 4.20 14.71
CA TYR A 176 -33.58 4.40 14.91
C TYR A 176 -33.98 3.83 16.28
N ALA A 177 -34.51 4.68 17.15
CA ALA A 177 -35.06 4.25 18.43
C ALA A 177 -36.19 3.23 18.17
N ARG A 178 -36.05 2.04 18.76
CA ARG A 178 -37.07 0.99 18.71
C ARG A 178 -38.36 1.57 19.29
N ARG A 179 -39.46 1.54 18.53
CA ARG A 179 -40.79 1.89 19.06
C ARG A 179 -41.09 0.97 20.24
N ILE A 180 -41.29 1.55 21.42
CA ILE A 180 -41.84 0.84 22.58
C ILE A 180 -43.33 0.62 22.26
N PRO A 181 -43.83 -0.64 22.23
CA PRO A 181 -45.26 -0.89 22.13
C PRO A 181 -45.95 -0.32 23.38
N GLY A 182 -46.99 0.48 23.16
CA GLY A 182 -47.89 0.95 24.22
C GLY A 182 -48.88 -0.11 24.66
#